data_AF-T0Y1B2-F1
#
_entry.id   AF-T0Y1B2-F1
#
_cell.length_a   1.000
_cell.length_b   1.000
_cell.length_c   1.000
_cell.angle_alpha   90.00
_cell.angle_beta   90.00
_cell.angle_gamma   90.00
#
_symmetry.space_group_name_H-M   'P 1'
#
loop_
_entity.id
_entity.type
_entity.pdbx_description
1 polymer ?
#
loop_
_entity_poly.entity_id
_entity_poly.type
_entity_poly.pdbx_seq_one_letter_code
_entity_poly.pdbx_strand_id
1 'polypeptide(L)' 'MTAAVAIKDSEVAVDEEGYLVNLADWNEEVANAMAAEDNIALTENHWEVINFLRDYYAE' A
#
# COMPACT_ATOMS: atom_id res chain seq x y z
N MET A 1 17.01 3.67 -7.45
CA MET A 1 16.18 4.87 -7.71
C MET A 1 14.89 4.64 -6.95
N THR A 2 14.62 5.35 -5.86
CA THR A 2 13.37 5.20 -5.10
C THR A 2 12.22 5.82 -5.89
N ALA A 3 11.11 5.10 -6.04
CA ALA A 3 9.89 5.63 -6.61
C ALA A 3 8.97 6.14 -5.48
N ALA A 4 7.91 6.86 -5.83
CA ALA A 4 6.96 7.39 -4.85
C ALA A 4 5.54 7.23 -5.37
N VAL A 5 4.65 6.80 -4.47
CA VAL A 5 3.21 6.70 -4.74
C VAL A 5 2.56 7.97 -4.24
N ALA A 6 1.85 8.68 -5.14
CA ALA A 6 1.12 9.89 -4.78
C ALA A 6 -0.26 9.52 -4.19
N ILE A 7 -0.51 9.98 -2.96
CA ILE A 7 -1.84 9.98 -2.33
C ILE A 7 -2.37 11.43 -2.23
N LYS A 8 -3.66 11.59 -1.92
CA LYS A 8 -4.38 12.86 -2.07
C LYS A 8 -3.80 14.00 -1.22
N ASP A 9 -3.15 13.67 -0.10
CA ASP A 9 -2.54 14.63 0.84
C ASP A 9 -1.04 14.38 1.12
N SER A 10 -0.37 13.43 0.45
CA SER A 10 1.07 13.16 0.64
C SER A 10 1.67 12.32 -0.51
N GLU A 11 3.00 12.22 -0.55
CA GLU A 11 3.71 11.20 -1.32
C GLU A 11 4.29 10.16 -0.35
N VAL A 12 4.25 8.89 -0.73
CA VAL A 12 4.79 7.78 0.06
C VAL A 12 5.92 7.11 -0.70
N ALA A 13 7.06 6.94 -0.05
CA ALA A 13 8.25 6.36 -0.67
C ALA A 13 8.11 4.85 -0.83
N VAL A 14 8.36 4.37 -2.04
CA VAL A 14 8.45 2.95 -2.37
C VAL A 14 9.82 2.61 -2.96
N ASP A 15 10.23 1.35 -2.82
CA ASP A 15 11.45 0.86 -3.43
C ASP A 15 11.26 0.53 -4.93
N GLU A 16 12.29 -0.04 -5.55
CA GLU A 16 12.28 -0.40 -6.98
C GLU A 16 11.31 -1.55 -7.30
N GLU A 17 10.88 -2.29 -6.29
CA GLU A 17 9.97 -3.43 -6.41
C GLU A 17 8.52 -3.03 -6.07
N GLY A 18 8.30 -1.78 -5.65
CA GLY A 18 6.99 -1.25 -5.29
C GLY A 18 6.60 -1.49 -3.83
N TYR A 19 7.53 -1.86 -2.95
CA TYR A 19 7.25 -2.00 -1.52
C TYR A 19 7.42 -0.68 -0.78
N LEU A 20 6.61 -0.46 0.25
CA LEU A 20 6.75 0.69 1.14
C LEU A 20 8.11 0.68 1.83
N VAL A 21 8.86 1.78 1.67
CA VAL A 21 10.15 1.97 2.35
C VAL A 21 9.95 2.11 3.86
N ASN A 22 8.82 2.73 4.26
CA ASN A 22 8.44 2.90 5.66
C ASN A 22 7.03 2.33 5.89
N LEU A 23 6.94 1.23 6.63
CA LEU A 23 5.68 0.55 6.93
C LEU A 23 4.70 1.41 7.75
N ALA A 24 5.20 2.41 8.49
CA ALA A 24 4.35 3.33 9.24
C ALA A 24 3.56 4.28 8.33
N ASP A 25 3.99 4.45 7.07
CA ASP A 25 3.27 5.28 6.10
C ASP A 25 2.08 4.54 5.47
N TRP A 26 1.91 3.25 5.79
CA TRP A 26 0.77 2.48 5.29
C TRP A 26 -0.55 3.01 5.86
N ASN A 27 -1.52 3.15 4.98
CA ASN A 27 -2.94 3.30 5.30
C ASN A 27 -3.76 2.77 4.11
N GLU A 28 -5.10 2.77 4.24
CA GLU A 28 -5.97 2.26 3.19
C GLU A 28 -5.86 3.06 1.87
N GLU A 29 -5.59 4.36 1.94
CA GLU A 29 -5.44 5.22 0.76
C GLU A 29 -4.20 4.84 -0.05
N VAL A 30 -3.09 4.57 0.63
CA VAL A 30 -1.84 4.09 0.03
C VAL A 30 -2.06 2.75 -0.67
N ALA A 31 -2.71 1.79 -0.01
CA ALA A 31 -3.00 0.50 -0.61
C ALA A 31 -3.89 0.63 -1.87
N ASN A 32 -4.90 1.51 -1.84
CA ASN A 32 -5.72 1.79 -3.02
C ASN A 32 -4.93 2.46 -4.14
N ALA A 33 -4.06 3.42 -3.82
CA ALA A 33 -3.23 4.10 -4.81
C ALA A 33 -2.26 3.12 -5.49
N MET A 34 -1.59 2.27 -4.71
CA MET A 34 -0.71 1.22 -5.22
C MET A 34 -1.47 0.22 -6.12
N ALA A 35 -2.63 -0.25 -5.68
CA ALA A 35 -3.45 -1.16 -6.48
C ALA A 35 -3.95 -0.52 -7.80
N ALA A 36 -4.22 0.78 -7.78
CA ALA A 36 -4.66 1.52 -8.97
C ALA A 36 -3.58 1.62 -10.05
N GLU A 37 -2.29 1.64 -9.68
CA GLU A 37 -1.18 1.60 -10.66
C GLU A 37 -1.21 0.30 -11.49
N ASP A 38 -1.63 -0.80 -10.87
CA ASP A 38 -1.84 -2.10 -11.52
C ASP A 38 -3.24 -2.26 -12.15
N ASN A 39 -4.04 -1.18 -12.17
CA ASN A 39 -5.45 -1.18 -12.62
C ASN A 39 -6.34 -2.17 -11.83
N ILE A 40 -6.03 -2.36 -10.55
CA ILE A 40 -6.78 -3.23 -9.63
C ILE A 40 -7.60 -2.35 -8.68
N ALA A 41 -8.89 -2.69 -8.54
CA ALA A 41 -9.73 -2.16 -7.49
C ALA A 41 -9.78 -3.14 -6.31
N LEU A 42 -9.37 -2.69 -5.13
CA LEU A 42 -9.39 -3.53 -3.93
C LEU A 42 -10.83 -3.77 -3.47
N THR A 43 -11.32 -4.98 -3.72
CA THR A 43 -12.60 -5.48 -3.20
C THR A 43 -12.48 -5.97 -1.75
N GLU A 44 -13.61 -6.25 -1.10
CA GLU A 44 -13.67 -6.77 0.27
C GLU A 44 -12.77 -8.02 0.47
N ASN A 45 -12.78 -8.95 -0.47
CA ASN A 45 -11.92 -10.15 -0.40
C ASN A 45 -10.43 -9.83 -0.40
N HIS A 46 -10.00 -8.77 -1.10
CA HIS A 46 -8.60 -8.34 -1.07
C HIS A 46 -8.26 -7.74 0.31
N TRP A 47 -9.18 -6.95 0.87
CA TRP A 47 -9.01 -6.36 2.20
C TRP A 47 -8.94 -7.41 3.31
N GLU A 48 -9.70 -8.49 3.22
CA GLU A 48 -9.60 -9.61 4.18
C GLU A 48 -8.16 -10.16 4.24
N VAL A 49 -7.54 -10.39 3.08
CA VAL A 49 -6.16 -10.92 3.00
C VAL A 49 -5.14 -9.87 3.44
N ILE A 50 -5.28 -8.63 2.99
CA ILE A 50 -4.37 -7.52 3.35
C ILE A 50 -4.38 -7.31 4.86
N ASN A 51 -5.56 -7.18 5.46
CA ASN A 51 -5.70 -6.94 6.89
C ASN A 51 -5.22 -8.14 7.71
N PHE A 52 -5.50 -9.38 7.27
CA PHE A 52 -4.95 -10.57 7.91
C PHE A 52 -3.42 -10.56 7.96
N LEU A 53 -2.76 -10.26 6.85
CA LEU A 53 -1.30 -10.18 6.82
C LEU A 53 -0.77 -9.05 7.70
N ARG A 54 -1.45 -7.90 7.71
CA ARG A 54 -1.02 -6.76 8.53
C ARG A 54 -1.17 -7.02 10.01
N ASP A 55 -2.26 -7.62 10.44
CA ASP A 55 -2.47 -8.02 11.82
C ASP A 55 -1.38 -9.02 12.25
N TYR A 56 -1.03 -9.96 11.37
CA TYR A 56 0.05 -10.93 11.62
C TYR A 56 1.45 -10.28 11.79
N TYR A 57 1.76 -9.21 11.07
CA TYR A 57 3.04 -8.49 11.18
C TYR A 57 3.02 -7.36 12.23
N ALA A 58 1.86 -7.04 12.81
CA ALA A 58 1.72 -6.04 13.86
C ALA A 58 1.92 -6.62 15.28
N GLU A 59 1.92 -7.95 15.43
CA GLU A 59 2.32 -8.69 16.64
C GLU A 59 3.84 -8.90 16.73
#